data_AF-A0A845XXM7-F1
#
_entry.id   AF-A0A845XXM7-F1
#
_cell.length_a   1.000
_cell.length_b   1.000
_cell.length_c   1.000
_cell.angle_alpha   90.00
_cell.angle_beta   90.00
_cell.angle_gamma   90.00
#
_symmetry.space_group_name_H-M   'P 1'
#
loop_
_entity.id
_entity.type
_entity.pdbx_description
1 polymer ?
#
loop_
_entity_poly.entity_id
_entity_poly.type
_entity_poly.pdbx_seq_one_letter_code
_entity_poly.pdbx_strand_id
1 'polypeptide(L)'
;GETLKNLCLMSGGHVRNLMQLIQKAIDWTDELPITKKAAKRAIEETRETYQKTVQESEWEILARACHLKQAYNDVDHLRLLLSRCLLEYRYYDENDNLQIWCNVHPLIEGIPRFQDVLAKVRAL
;
A
#
# COMPACT_ATOMS: atom_id res chain seq x y z
N GLY A 1 -9.64 15.44 10.48
CA GLY A 1 -10.35 15.79 9.23
C GLY A 1 -10.19 14.69 8.18
N GLU A 2 -11.03 14.69 7.14
CA GLU A 2 -11.01 13.73 6.02
C GLU A 2 -9.61 13.60 5.37
N THR A 3 -8.90 14.72 5.19
CA THR A 3 -7.53 14.75 4.64
C THR A 3 -6.56 13.87 5.43
N LEU A 4 -6.55 13.99 6.75
CA LEU A 4 -5.68 13.20 7.61
C LEU A 4 -6.06 11.72 7.58
N LYS A 5 -7.36 11.40 7.59
CA LYS A 5 -7.84 10.01 7.47
C LYS A 5 -7.34 9.38 6.17
N ASN A 6 -7.38 10.13 5.06
CA ASN A 6 -6.88 9.66 3.78
C ASN A 6 -5.36 9.41 3.79
N LEU A 7 -4.56 10.31 4.38
CA LEU A 7 -3.12 10.09 4.55
C LEU A 7 -2.82 8.86 5.42
N CYS A 8 -3.57 8.66 6.50
CA CYS A 8 -3.46 7.46 7.34
C CYS A 8 -3.77 6.18 6.55
N LEU A 9 -4.87 6.16 5.79
CA LEU A 9 -5.22 5.01 4.96
C LEU A 9 -4.13 4.73 3.90
N MET A 10 -3.67 5.76 3.20
CA MET A 10 -2.64 5.61 2.16
C MET A 10 -1.26 5.24 2.69
N SER A 11 -1.01 5.34 4.00
CA SER A 11 0.22 4.86 4.61
C SER A 11 0.32 3.33 4.74
N GLY A 12 -0.79 2.60 4.54
CA GLY A 12 -0.83 1.16 4.77
C GLY A 12 -0.72 0.77 6.25
N GLY A 13 -1.02 1.69 7.18
CA GLY A 13 -0.88 1.45 8.61
C GLY A 13 0.56 1.51 9.13
N HIS A 14 1.54 1.82 8.28
CA HIS A 14 2.95 1.89 8.68
C HIS A 14 3.34 3.32 9.06
N VAL A 15 3.68 3.56 10.34
CA VAL A 15 3.97 4.92 10.86
C VAL A 15 5.06 5.66 10.09
N ARG A 16 6.12 4.96 9.66
CA ARG A 16 7.17 5.56 8.81
C ARG A 16 6.62 6.09 7.48
N ASN A 17 5.76 5.32 6.79
CA ASN A 17 5.14 5.73 5.53
C ASN A 17 4.18 6.90 5.77
N LEU A 18 3.46 6.90 6.90
CA LEU A 18 2.60 8.02 7.29
C LEU A 18 3.42 9.30 7.48
N MET A 19 4.53 9.25 8.20
CA MET A 19 5.39 10.42 8.41
C MET A 19 5.98 10.94 7.10
N GLN A 20 6.39 10.04 6.18
CA GLN A 20 6.87 10.43 4.84
C GLN A 20 5.76 11.06 4.00
N LEU A 21 4.54 10.52 4.03
CA LEU A 21 3.39 11.09 3.32
C LEU A 21 2.99 12.46 3.88
N ILE A 22 3.03 12.62 5.21
CA ILE A 22 2.78 13.92 5.87
C ILE A 22 3.85 14.92 5.47
N GLN A 23 5.13 14.55 5.51
CA GLN A 23 6.22 15.43 5.09
C GLN A 23 6.04 15.89 3.64
N LYS A 24 5.81 14.97 2.69
CA LYS A 24 5.51 15.33 1.30
C LYS A 24 4.31 16.25 1.17
N ALA A 25 3.27 16.06 1.98
CA ALA A 25 2.10 16.93 1.93
C ALA A 25 2.40 18.32 2.51
N ILE A 26 3.28 18.42 3.50
CA ILE A 26 3.79 19.70 4.04
C ILE A 26 4.63 20.43 2.98
N ASP A 27 5.44 19.72 2.19
CA ASP A 27 6.22 20.33 1.09
C ASP A 27 5.32 21.04 0.05
N TRP A 28 4.06 20.63 -0.03
CA TRP A 28 3.02 21.24 -0.89
C TRP A 28 2.09 22.22 -0.17
N THR A 29 2.40 22.59 1.08
CA THR A 29 1.55 23.41 1.95
C THR A 29 2.32 24.62 2.45
N ASP A 30 1.93 25.82 2.00
CA ASP A 30 2.55 27.07 2.46
C ASP A 30 2.12 27.44 3.89
N GLU A 31 0.83 27.28 4.20
CA GLU A 31 0.26 27.55 5.52
C GLU A 31 -0.60 26.37 5.99
N LEU A 32 -0.47 26.00 7.27
CA LEU A 32 -1.28 24.94 7.86
C LEU A 32 -2.75 25.38 7.99
N PRO A 33 -3.71 24.43 7.90
CA PRO A 33 -3.54 22.97 7.84
C PRO A 33 -3.24 22.42 6.44
N ILE A 34 -2.70 21.19 6.37
CA ILE A 34 -2.50 20.45 5.11
C ILE A 34 -3.81 20.39 4.32
N THR A 35 -3.78 20.91 3.10
CA THR A 35 -4.95 20.95 2.23
C THR A 35 -5.22 19.59 1.58
N LYS A 36 -6.48 19.35 1.15
CA LYS A 36 -6.85 18.15 0.37
C LYS A 36 -6.01 18.02 -0.91
N LYS A 37 -5.67 19.15 -1.54
CA LYS A 37 -4.84 19.22 -2.76
C LYS A 37 -3.39 18.80 -2.48
N ALA A 38 -2.80 19.32 -1.41
CA ALA A 38 -1.43 18.97 -1.01
C ALA A 38 -1.32 17.48 -0.65
N ALA A 39 -2.27 16.95 0.13
CA ALA A 39 -2.35 15.54 0.43
C ALA A 39 -2.51 14.66 -0.83
N LYS A 40 -3.36 15.08 -1.78
CA LYS A 40 -3.51 14.36 -3.06
C LYS A 40 -2.19 14.32 -3.83
N ARG A 41 -1.45 15.42 -3.93
CA ARG A 41 -0.14 15.46 -4.61
C ARG A 41 0.86 14.51 -3.95
N ALA A 42 0.96 14.53 -2.62
CA ALA A 42 1.82 13.63 -1.87
C ALA A 42 1.48 12.15 -2.13
N ILE A 43 0.19 11.81 -2.16
CA ILE A 43 -0.30 10.46 -2.48
C ILE A 43 0.09 10.05 -3.89
N GLU A 44 -0.15 10.89 -4.89
CA GLU A 44 0.12 10.56 -6.30
C GLU A 44 1.63 10.41 -6.59
N GLU A 45 2.48 11.27 -6.02
CA GLU A 45 3.94 11.13 -6.16
C GLU A 45 4.47 9.86 -5.46
N THR A 46 3.89 9.53 -4.31
CA THR A 46 4.28 8.29 -3.60
C THR A 46 3.77 7.07 -4.37
N ARG A 47 2.57 7.12 -4.95
CA ARG A 47 2.04 6.08 -5.86
C ARG A 47 2.96 5.85 -7.04
N GLU A 48 3.45 6.90 -7.69
CA GLU A 48 4.40 6.80 -8.79
C GLU A 48 5.70 6.10 -8.36
N THR A 49 6.19 6.39 -7.15
CA THR A 49 7.37 5.72 -6.57
C THR A 49 7.14 4.21 -6.40
N TYR A 50 5.98 3.82 -5.88
CA TYR A 50 5.60 2.40 -5.79
C TYR A 50 5.48 1.75 -7.17
N GLN A 51 4.85 2.43 -8.13
CA GLN A 51 4.74 1.92 -9.51
C GLN A 51 6.10 1.63 -10.14
N LYS A 52 7.11 2.47 -9.88
CA LYS A 52 8.49 2.30 -10.37
C LYS A 52 9.27 1.23 -9.61
N THR A 53 8.87 0.92 -8.38
CA THR A 53 9.53 -0.07 -7.53
C THR A 53 9.12 -1.51 -7.89
N VAL A 54 7.86 -1.71 -8.33
CA VAL A 54 7.35 -3.03 -8.71
C VAL A 54 7.85 -3.43 -10.10
N GLN A 55 8.59 -4.54 -10.17
CA GLN A 55 9.07 -5.12 -11.41
C GLN A 55 7.94 -5.78 -12.22
N GLU A 56 8.15 -5.93 -13.52
CA GLU A 56 7.18 -6.51 -14.45
C GLU A 56 6.65 -7.88 -13.98
N SER A 57 7.53 -8.75 -13.49
CA SER A 57 7.20 -10.09 -12.99
C SER A 57 6.44 -10.09 -11.66
N GLU A 58 6.49 -9.00 -10.89
CA GLU A 58 5.92 -8.96 -9.54
C GLU A 58 4.44 -8.61 -9.49
N TRP A 59 3.89 -8.01 -10.54
CA TRP A 59 2.48 -7.58 -10.54
C TRP A 59 1.53 -8.75 -10.32
N GLU A 60 1.83 -9.89 -10.94
CA GLU A 60 1.04 -11.11 -10.81
C GLU A 60 1.22 -11.75 -9.42
N ILE A 61 2.43 -11.67 -8.85
CA ILE A 61 2.73 -12.13 -7.49
C ILE A 61 1.93 -11.31 -6.47
N LEU A 62 1.96 -9.98 -6.59
CA LEU A 62 1.16 -9.08 -5.75
C LEU A 62 -0.35 -9.36 -5.86
N ALA A 63 -0.84 -9.56 -7.08
CA ALA A 63 -2.25 -9.85 -7.33
C ALA A 63 -2.68 -11.18 -6.69
N ARG A 64 -1.87 -12.24 -6.86
CA ARG A 64 -2.10 -13.56 -6.22
C ARG A 64 -2.06 -13.45 -4.70
N ALA A 65 -1.04 -12.81 -4.13
CA ALA A 65 -0.90 -12.65 -2.70
C ALA A 65 -2.09 -11.88 -2.09
N CYS A 66 -2.54 -10.81 -2.78
CA CYS A 66 -3.73 -10.04 -2.41
C CYS A 66 -5.02 -10.86 -2.48
N HIS A 67 -5.19 -11.65 -3.56
CA HIS A 67 -6.38 -12.48 -3.75
C HIS A 67 -6.48 -13.61 -2.73
N LEU A 68 -5.37 -14.33 -2.51
CA LEU A 68 -5.27 -15.45 -1.58
C LEU A 68 -5.11 -15.02 -0.11
N LYS A 69 -4.83 -13.72 0.13
CA LYS A 69 -4.50 -13.15 1.44
C LYS A 69 -3.28 -13.80 2.12
N GLN A 70 -2.36 -14.33 1.31
CA GLN A 70 -1.21 -15.12 1.76
C GLN A 70 0.07 -14.63 1.08
N ALA A 71 1.19 -14.73 1.79
CA ALA A 71 2.53 -14.55 1.23
C ALA A 71 3.34 -15.82 1.48
N TYR A 72 4.06 -16.28 0.46
CA TYR A 72 4.93 -17.44 0.57
C TYR A 72 6.33 -17.01 1.04
N ASN A 73 7.06 -17.92 1.68
CA ASN A 73 8.44 -17.66 2.12
C ASN A 73 9.44 -17.87 0.98
N ASP A 74 9.23 -17.16 -0.13
CA ASP A 74 10.13 -17.14 -1.29
C ASP A 74 10.75 -15.74 -1.49
N VAL A 75 11.79 -15.69 -2.32
CA VAL A 75 12.60 -14.49 -2.52
C VAL A 75 11.77 -13.31 -3.04
N ASP A 76 10.78 -13.56 -3.90
CA ASP A 76 9.98 -12.50 -4.50
C ASP A 76 9.02 -11.89 -3.48
N HIS A 77 8.33 -12.72 -2.69
CA HIS A 77 7.47 -12.23 -1.60
C HIS A 77 8.28 -11.50 -0.51
N LEU A 78 9.44 -12.03 -0.12
CA LEU A 78 10.33 -11.36 0.84
C LEU A 78 10.78 -10.00 0.32
N ARG A 79 11.13 -9.90 -0.97
CA ARG A 79 11.48 -8.62 -1.60
C ARG A 79 10.31 -7.63 -1.61
N LEU A 80 9.10 -8.09 -1.91
CA LEU A 80 7.88 -7.28 -1.89
C LEU A 80 7.51 -6.79 -0.49
N LEU A 81 7.75 -7.61 0.55
CA LEU A 81 7.58 -7.22 1.95
C LEU A 81 8.63 -6.17 2.36
N LEU A 82 9.90 -6.37 1.98
CA LEU A 82 10.98 -5.42 2.27
C LEU A 82 10.77 -4.05 1.60
N SER A 83 10.29 -4.04 0.36
CA SER A 83 9.93 -2.81 -0.37
C SER A 83 8.60 -2.21 0.08
N ARG A 84 7.87 -2.89 1.00
CA ARG A 84 6.51 -2.54 1.44
C ARG A 84 5.48 -2.47 0.31
N CYS A 85 5.74 -3.12 -0.82
CA CYS A 85 4.74 -3.29 -1.87
C CYS A 85 3.66 -4.30 -1.44
N LEU A 86 4.06 -5.27 -0.62
CA LEU A 86 3.19 -6.17 0.13
C LEU A 86 3.27 -5.83 1.62
N LEU A 87 2.14 -5.92 2.32
CA LEU A 87 2.00 -5.65 3.74
C LEU A 87 1.42 -6.88 4.43
N GLU A 88 1.99 -7.23 5.57
CA GLU A 88 1.46 -8.24 6.48
C GLU A 88 0.70 -7.55 7.63
N TYR A 89 -0.53 -7.98 7.86
CA TYR A 89 -1.38 -7.52 8.94
C TYR A 89 -1.52 -8.63 9.97
N ARG A 90 -1.45 -8.25 11.24
CA ARG A 90 -1.49 -9.16 12.38
C ARG A 90 -2.45 -8.60 13.42
N TYR A 91 -3.39 -9.42 13.86
CA TYR A 91 -4.31 -9.07 14.94
C TYR A 91 -4.74 -10.32 15.70
N TYR A 92 -5.24 -10.15 16.92
CA TYR A 92 -5.88 -11.22 17.68
C TYR A 92 -7.39 -11.12 17.48
N ASP A 93 -8.04 -12.23 17.15
CA ASP A 93 -9.50 -12.28 17.05
C ASP A 93 -10.17 -12.35 18.42
N GLU A 94 -11.50 -12.44 18.45
CA GLU A 94 -12.30 -12.48 19.69
C GLU A 94 -11.99 -13.69 20.58
N ASN A 95 -11.31 -14.72 20.05
CA ASN A 95 -10.90 -15.93 20.77
C ASN A 95 -9.39 -15.93 21.09
N ASP A 96 -8.72 -14.78 21.04
CA ASP A 96 -7.27 -14.62 21.24
C ASP A 96 -6.40 -15.43 20.25
N ASN A 97 -6.95 -15.82 19.08
CA ASN A 97 -6.14 -16.47 18.05
C ASN A 97 -5.44 -15.42 17.20
N LEU A 98 -4.15 -15.64 16.95
CA LEU A 98 -3.36 -14.80 16.06
C LEU A 98 -3.80 -15.00 14.61
N GLN A 99 -4.34 -13.96 14.01
CA GLN A 99 -4.70 -13.89 12.59
C GLN A 99 -3.62 -13.11 11.83
N ILE A 100 -3.12 -13.71 10.75
CA ILE A 100 -2.11 -13.12 9.87
C ILE A 100 -2.63 -13.17 8.44
N TRP A 101 -2.57 -12.05 7.75
CA TRP A 101 -2.93 -11.99 6.33
C TRP A 101 -2.13 -10.91 5.62
N CYS A 102 -1.97 -11.08 4.31
CA CYS A 102 -1.24 -10.14 3.49
C CYS A 102 -2.16 -9.36 2.54
N ASN A 103 -1.78 -8.12 2.25
CA ASN A 103 -2.38 -7.34 1.20
C ASN A 103 -1.36 -6.49 0.48
N VAL A 104 -1.70 -6.09 -0.73
CA VAL A 104 -0.94 -5.07 -1.45
C VAL A 104 -0.98 -3.73 -0.70
N HIS A 105 0.05 -2.90 -0.84
CA HIS A 105 0.05 -1.54 -0.29
C HIS A 105 -1.11 -0.71 -0.88
N PRO A 106 -1.84 0.13 -0.11
CA PRO A 106 -2.98 0.92 -0.63
C PRO A 106 -2.63 1.85 -1.80
N LEU A 107 -1.40 2.36 -1.83
CA LEU A 107 -0.88 3.12 -2.98
C LEU A 107 -0.70 2.28 -4.25
N ILE A 108 -0.52 0.97 -4.15
CA ILE A 108 -0.49 0.09 -5.32
C ILE A 108 -1.91 -0.36 -5.71
N GLU A 109 -2.81 -0.54 -4.74
CA GLU A 109 -4.21 -0.95 -4.98
C GLU A 109 -4.94 -0.02 -5.98
N GLY A 110 -4.62 1.27 -5.96
CA GLY A 110 -5.17 2.26 -6.89
C GLY A 110 -4.45 2.36 -8.25
N ILE A 111 -3.44 1.53 -8.53
CA ILE A 111 -2.73 1.55 -9.82
C ILE A 111 -3.53 0.75 -10.85
N PRO A 112 -3.91 1.31 -12.01
CA PRO A 112 -4.73 0.62 -13.02
C PRO A 112 -4.15 -0.72 -13.44
N ARG A 113 -2.84 -0.77 -13.66
CA ARG A 113 -2.11 -1.99 -14.00
C ARG A 113 -2.30 -3.11 -12.95
N PHE A 114 -2.27 -2.78 -11.66
CA PHE A 114 -2.52 -3.77 -10.61
C PHE A 114 -3.96 -4.28 -10.66
N GLN A 115 -4.92 -3.36 -10.85
CA GLN A 115 -6.34 -3.70 -10.94
C GLN A 115 -6.62 -4.66 -12.11
N ASP A 116 -5.99 -4.42 -13.26
CA ASP A 116 -6.10 -5.29 -14.44
C ASP A 116 -5.57 -6.71 -14.16
N VAL A 117 -4.39 -6.81 -13.54
CA VAL A 117 -3.78 -8.10 -13.21
C VAL A 117 -4.58 -8.82 -12.12
N LEU A 118 -5.07 -8.10 -11.12
CA LEU A 118 -5.93 -8.66 -10.07
C LEU A 118 -7.25 -9.20 -10.63
N ALA A 119 -7.86 -8.50 -11.59
CA ALA A 119 -9.06 -8.97 -12.26
C ALA A 119 -8.82 -10.28 -13.01
N LYS A 120 -7.67 -10.40 -13.71
CA LYS A 120 -7.27 -11.64 -14.39
C LYS A 120 -7.07 -12.79 -13.41
N VAL A 121 -6.35 -12.56 -12.30
CA VAL A 121 -6.09 -13.58 -11.27
C VAL A 121 -7.39 -14.08 -10.63
N ARG A 122 -8.38 -13.21 -10.43
CA ARG A 122 -9.69 -13.58 -9.85
C ARG A 122 -10.61 -14.33 -10.81
N ALA A 123 -10.31 -14.30 -12.11
CA ALA A 123 -11.08 -14.99 -13.13
C ALA A 123 -10.57 -16.42 -13.43
N LEU A 124 -9.45 -16.81 -12.82
CA LEU A 124 -8.89 -18.16 -12.83
C LEU A 124 -9.54 -19.01 -11.73
#